data_AF-A0A498EY89-F1
#
_entry.id   AF-A0A498EY89-F1
#
_cell.length_a   1.000
_cell.length_b   1.000
_cell.length_c   1.000
_cell.angle_alpha   90.00
_cell.angle_beta   90.00
_cell.angle_gamma   90.00
#
_symmetry.space_group_name_H-M   'P 1'
#
loop_
_entity.id
_entity.type
_entity.pdbx_description
1 polymer ?
#
loop_
_entity_poly.entity_id
_entity_poly.type
_entity_poly.pdbx_seq_one_letter_code
_entity_poly.pdbx_strand_id
1 'polypeptide(L)'
;ILSSQWAGMPAFLGEYSDAGQPISGLFYYLNPIQSRGQWMWFLGEIPASVEPWMIAVRLAVDLTFMIVGGAIFAIFWVETTGMGPEATAKQIQNSGMQIPGFRRNPQVVEKVMERYIPQVTVIGGALVGLLAVMANLLGTIGQVSGTGLLLAVSITYKLYEEIAEEQLMEMHPMMRQMFGNE
;
A
#
# COMPACT_ATOMS: atom_id res chain seq x y z
N ILE A 1 -22.81 7.18 26.31
CA ILE A 1 -23.61 6.11 25.64
C ILE A 1 -22.72 4.95 25.22
N LEU A 2 -21.53 5.20 24.64
CA LEU A 2 -20.54 4.13 24.37
C LEU A 2 -19.94 3.49 25.65
N SER A 3 -19.84 4.24 26.75
CA SER A 3 -19.30 3.72 28.03
C SER A 3 -20.23 2.73 28.76
N SER A 4 -21.54 2.77 28.52
CA SER A 4 -22.51 1.93 29.26
C SER A 4 -22.83 0.60 28.58
N GLN A 5 -22.58 0.46 27.27
CA GLN A 5 -22.75 -0.81 26.55
C GLN A 5 -21.51 -1.72 26.60
N TRP A 6 -20.36 -1.20 27.06
CA TRP A 6 -19.08 -1.89 27.08
C TRP A 6 -18.59 -2.28 28.48
N ALA A 7 -19.39 -2.03 29.52
CA ALA A 7 -19.06 -2.35 30.92
C ALA A 7 -18.96 -3.86 31.23
N GLY A 8 -19.39 -4.74 30.30
CA GLY A 8 -19.27 -6.19 30.41
C GLY A 8 -18.13 -6.80 29.57
N MET A 9 -17.30 -5.98 28.92
CA MET A 9 -16.20 -6.49 28.11
C MET A 9 -15.09 -7.03 29.04
N PRO A 10 -14.61 -8.27 28.84
CA PRO A 10 -13.46 -8.77 29.56
C PRO A 10 -12.27 -7.81 29.42
N ALA A 11 -11.60 -7.48 30.52
CA ALA A 11 -10.41 -6.61 30.54
C ALA A 11 -9.29 -7.07 29.58
N PHE A 12 -9.30 -8.35 29.19
CA PHE A 12 -8.40 -8.90 28.17
C PHE A 12 -8.65 -8.33 26.76
N LEU A 13 -9.90 -8.03 26.38
CA LEU A 13 -10.23 -7.57 25.04
C LEU A 13 -9.92 -6.08 24.84
N GLY A 14 -10.18 -5.24 25.85
CA GLY A 14 -9.79 -3.84 25.81
C GLY A 14 -10.33 -3.00 26.97
N GLU A 15 -9.47 -2.17 27.56
CA GLU A 15 -9.88 -1.06 28.43
C GLU A 15 -9.70 0.25 27.67
N TYR A 16 -10.70 1.13 27.73
CA TYR A 16 -10.71 2.39 26.99
C TYR A 16 -10.60 3.57 27.95
N SER A 17 -9.88 4.61 27.52
CA SER A 17 -9.84 5.92 28.20
C SER A 17 -11.13 6.69 28.03
N ASP A 18 -11.34 7.74 28.84
CA ASP A 18 -12.44 8.69 28.71
C ASP A 18 -12.48 9.38 27.32
N ALA A 19 -11.35 9.38 26.61
CA ALA A 19 -11.23 9.89 25.24
C ALA A 19 -11.55 8.84 24.15
N GLY A 20 -11.99 7.64 24.52
CA GLY A 20 -12.38 6.57 23.60
C GLY A 20 -11.20 5.85 22.92
N GLN A 21 -9.96 6.06 23.37
CA GLN A 21 -8.79 5.34 22.88
C GLN A 21 -8.50 4.12 23.77
N PRO A 22 -8.20 2.94 23.19
CA PRO A 22 -7.84 1.76 23.96
C PRO A 22 -6.50 2.01 24.68
N ILE A 23 -6.46 1.74 25.98
CA ILE A 23 -5.26 1.87 26.85
C ILE A 23 -4.61 0.49 27.06
N SER A 24 -5.42 -0.57 27.17
CA SER A 24 -4.95 -1.94 27.45
C SER A 24 -5.78 -2.96 26.68
N GLY A 25 -5.32 -4.22 26.63
CA GLY A 25 -6.00 -5.34 25.98
C GLY A 25 -5.67 -5.54 24.49
N LEU A 26 -6.32 -6.52 23.85
CA LEU A 26 -6.11 -6.88 22.44
C LEU A 26 -6.28 -5.69 21.49
N PHE A 27 -7.27 -4.83 21.77
CA PHE A 27 -7.59 -3.68 20.94
C PHE A 27 -6.53 -2.58 20.96
N TYR A 28 -5.70 -2.52 22.00
CA TYR A 28 -4.53 -1.63 21.98
C TYR A 28 -3.53 -2.06 20.90
N TYR A 29 -3.25 -3.36 20.79
CA TYR A 29 -2.27 -3.89 19.84
C TYR A 29 -2.77 -3.89 18.38
N LEU A 30 -4.08 -3.96 18.17
CA LEU A 30 -4.69 -3.91 16.83
C LEU A 30 -4.96 -2.49 16.33
N ASN A 31 -4.88 -1.47 17.20
CA ASN A 31 -5.09 -0.10 16.80
C ASN A 31 -3.83 0.45 16.10
N PRO A 32 -3.89 0.84 14.82
CA PRO A 32 -2.73 1.33 14.09
C PRO A 32 -2.18 2.63 14.69
N ILE A 33 -0.88 2.84 14.61
CA ILE A 33 -0.24 4.04 15.16
C ILE A 33 -0.39 5.17 14.15
N GLN A 34 -1.11 6.23 14.49
CA GLN A 34 -1.46 7.33 13.57
C GLN A 34 -0.72 8.63 13.86
N SER A 35 0.03 8.70 14.96
CA SER A 35 0.73 9.92 15.35
C SER A 35 2.04 9.64 16.09
N ARG A 36 2.94 10.63 16.02
CA ARG A 36 4.22 10.63 16.72
C ARG A 36 4.09 10.45 18.24
N GLY A 37 3.06 11.04 18.84
CA GLY A 37 2.81 10.95 20.28
C GLY A 37 2.39 9.56 20.77
N GLN A 38 1.99 8.65 19.88
CA GLN A 38 1.54 7.30 20.24
C GLN A 38 2.67 6.27 20.31
N TRP A 39 3.84 6.56 19.72
CA TRP A 39 4.97 5.63 19.71
C TRP A 39 6.24 6.20 20.34
N MET A 40 6.42 7.53 20.32
CA MET A 40 7.58 8.19 20.90
C MET A 40 7.45 8.26 22.43
N TRP A 41 7.66 7.12 23.08
CA TRP A 41 7.59 6.96 24.54
C TRP A 41 8.48 7.94 25.33
N PHE A 42 9.55 8.44 24.71
CA PHE A 42 10.47 9.41 25.29
C PHE A 42 9.97 10.86 25.25
N LEU A 43 8.87 11.17 24.55
CA LEU A 43 8.28 12.52 24.53
C LEU A 43 7.42 12.85 25.77
N GLY A 44 7.11 11.85 26.61
CA GLY A 44 6.27 12.05 27.80
C GLY A 44 4.79 12.30 27.52
N GLU A 45 4.34 12.14 26.27
CA GLU A 45 2.93 12.31 25.85
C GLU A 45 2.06 11.07 26.14
N ILE A 46 2.67 9.96 26.55
CA ILE A 46 2.01 8.67 26.76
C ILE A 46 1.71 8.47 28.26
N PRO A 47 0.52 7.97 28.65
CA PRO A 47 0.22 7.65 30.04
C PRO A 47 1.26 6.70 30.65
N ALA A 48 1.66 6.95 31.89
CA ALA A 48 2.66 6.15 32.62
C ALA A 48 2.25 4.68 32.82
N SER A 49 0.99 4.32 32.57
CA SER A 49 0.49 2.95 32.60
C SER A 49 0.90 2.11 31.38
N VAL A 50 1.41 2.73 30.31
CA VAL A 50 1.82 2.05 29.08
C VAL A 50 3.34 1.90 29.08
N GLU A 51 3.82 0.66 29.19
CA GLU A 51 5.25 0.38 29.17
C GLU A 51 5.85 0.41 27.75
N PRO A 52 7.13 0.78 27.57
CA PRO A 52 7.76 0.91 26.25
C PRO A 52 7.70 -0.37 25.39
N TRP A 53 7.75 -1.56 26.01
CA TRP A 53 7.66 -2.82 25.26
C TRP A 53 6.28 -3.04 24.64
N MET A 54 5.20 -2.53 25.25
CA MET A 54 3.84 -2.65 24.70
C MET A 54 3.72 -1.87 23.39
N ILE A 55 4.35 -0.69 23.34
CA ILE A 55 4.44 0.15 22.15
C ILE A 55 5.25 -0.55 21.07
N ALA A 56 6.38 -1.17 21.42
CA ALA A 56 7.21 -1.92 20.47
C ALA A 56 6.45 -3.10 19.86
N VAL A 57 5.67 -3.84 20.67
CA VAL A 57 4.81 -4.93 20.17
C VAL A 57 3.72 -4.39 19.26
N ARG A 58 3.03 -3.30 19.65
CA ARG A 58 2.01 -2.65 18.82
C ARG A 58 2.57 -2.20 17.46
N LEU A 59 3.75 -1.57 17.47
CA LEU A 59 4.47 -1.19 16.25
C LEU A 59 4.80 -2.40 15.37
N ALA A 60 5.30 -3.48 15.97
CA ALA A 60 5.64 -4.70 15.25
C ALA A 60 4.41 -5.37 14.62
N VAL A 61 3.27 -5.37 15.32
CA VAL A 61 1.99 -5.89 14.82
C VAL A 61 1.50 -5.04 13.64
N ASP A 62 1.46 -3.71 13.78
CA ASP A 62 1.04 -2.78 12.72
C ASP A 62 1.92 -2.92 11.46
N LEU A 63 3.24 -2.93 11.65
CA LEU A 63 4.21 -3.13 10.59
C LEU A 63 4.03 -4.46 9.86
N THR A 64 3.93 -5.56 10.61
CA THR A 64 3.78 -6.91 10.05
C THR A 64 2.47 -7.03 9.29
N PHE A 65 1.38 -6.54 9.88
CA PHE A 65 0.05 -6.59 9.26
C PHE A 65 0.03 -5.80 7.95
N MET A 66 0.63 -4.62 7.93
CA MET A 66 0.61 -3.76 6.73
C MET A 66 1.54 -4.29 5.63
N ILE A 67 2.72 -4.84 5.97
CA ILE A 67 3.63 -5.44 4.99
C ILE A 67 3.03 -6.73 4.39
N VAL A 68 2.56 -7.65 5.23
CA VAL A 68 2.00 -8.93 4.78
C VAL A 68 0.67 -8.71 4.06
N GLY A 69 -0.21 -7.88 4.63
CA GLY A 69 -1.48 -7.50 4.02
C GLY A 69 -1.28 -6.79 2.69
N GLY A 70 -0.33 -5.85 2.60
CA GLY A 70 0.01 -5.16 1.38
C GLY A 70 0.54 -6.08 0.28
N ALA A 71 1.41 -7.04 0.64
CA ALA A 71 1.92 -8.04 -0.31
C ALA A 71 0.82 -8.97 -0.83
N ILE A 72 -0.03 -9.52 0.05
CA ILE A 72 -1.15 -10.39 -0.34
C ILE A 72 -2.14 -9.61 -1.22
N PHE A 73 -2.47 -8.39 -0.83
CA PHE A 73 -3.40 -7.54 -1.57
C PHE A 73 -2.85 -7.20 -2.96
N ALA A 74 -1.55 -6.91 -3.09
CA ALA A 74 -0.92 -6.64 -4.37
C ALA A 74 -1.01 -7.84 -5.33
N ILE A 75 -0.80 -9.06 -4.84
CA ILE A 75 -0.95 -10.29 -5.64
C ILE A 75 -2.39 -10.44 -6.13
N PHE A 76 -3.35 -10.32 -5.21
CA PHE A 76 -4.77 -10.43 -5.53
C PHE A 76 -5.20 -9.36 -6.55
N TRP A 77 -4.71 -8.13 -6.39
CA TRP A 77 -4.98 -7.03 -7.32
C TRP A 77 -4.49 -7.36 -8.72
N VAL A 78 -3.24 -7.80 -8.88
CA VAL A 78 -2.66 -8.14 -10.18
C VAL A 78 -3.44 -9.24 -10.90
N GLU A 79 -3.86 -10.27 -10.17
CA GLU A 79 -4.61 -11.40 -10.74
C GLU A 79 -6.02 -10.99 -11.16
N THR A 80 -6.69 -10.16 -10.35
CA THR A 80 -8.10 -9.79 -10.58
C THR A 80 -8.30 -8.67 -11.59
N THR A 81 -7.35 -7.74 -11.71
CA THR A 81 -7.46 -6.62 -12.66
C THR A 81 -6.87 -6.94 -14.03
N GLY A 82 -6.45 -8.19 -14.29
CA GLY A 82 -5.82 -8.56 -15.54
C GLY A 82 -4.48 -7.86 -15.79
N MET A 83 -3.72 -7.57 -14.73
CA MET A 83 -2.32 -7.09 -14.84
C MET A 83 -1.32 -8.25 -14.76
N GLY A 84 -1.79 -9.49 -14.90
CA GLY A 84 -0.96 -10.69 -14.88
C GLY A 84 -0.10 -10.86 -16.15
N PRO A 85 0.86 -11.81 -16.11
CA PRO A 85 1.81 -12.06 -17.20
C PRO A 85 1.19 -12.28 -18.58
N GLU A 86 0.11 -13.08 -18.66
CA GLU A 86 -0.58 -13.38 -19.92
C GLU A 86 -1.20 -12.13 -20.54
N ALA A 87 -1.90 -11.34 -19.73
CA ALA A 87 -2.57 -10.12 -20.17
C ALA A 87 -1.57 -9.05 -20.63
N THR A 88 -0.48 -8.84 -19.88
CA THR A 88 0.60 -7.93 -20.27
C THR A 88 1.29 -8.40 -21.55
N ALA A 89 1.57 -9.71 -21.70
CA ALA A 89 2.18 -10.24 -22.92
C ALA A 89 1.28 -10.03 -24.15
N LYS A 90 -0.04 -10.22 -23.99
CA LYS A 90 -1.03 -9.95 -25.05
C LYS A 90 -1.10 -8.46 -25.41
N GLN A 91 -1.03 -7.57 -24.43
CA GLN A 91 -1.00 -6.12 -24.66
C GLN A 91 0.26 -5.68 -25.43
N ILE A 92 1.43 -6.24 -25.09
CA ILE A 92 2.70 -5.98 -25.80
C ILE A 92 2.65 -6.51 -27.24
N GLN A 93 2.02 -7.67 -27.47
CA GLN A 93 1.87 -8.19 -28.83
C GLN A 93 0.93 -7.31 -29.68
N ASN A 94 -0.18 -6.86 -29.09
CA ASN A 94 -1.19 -6.05 -29.77
C ASN A 94 -0.65 -4.66 -30.14
N SER A 95 0.28 -4.10 -29.36
CA SER A 95 0.94 -2.82 -29.69
C SER A 95 1.93 -2.90 -30.86
N GLY A 96 1.94 -4.00 -31.62
CA GLY A 96 2.80 -4.16 -32.80
C GLY A 96 4.30 -4.27 -32.50
N MET A 97 4.68 -4.26 -31.21
CA MET A 97 6.07 -4.34 -30.76
C MET A 97 6.63 -5.74 -31.05
N GLN A 98 7.60 -5.81 -31.97
CA GLN A 98 8.37 -7.02 -32.23
C GLN A 98 9.72 -6.93 -31.53
N ILE A 99 10.00 -7.87 -30.62
CA ILE A 99 11.35 -8.03 -30.06
C ILE A 99 12.26 -8.52 -31.21
N PRO A 100 13.30 -7.76 -31.59
CA PRO A 100 14.24 -8.19 -32.64
C PRO A 100 14.85 -9.55 -32.28
N GLY A 101 14.79 -10.51 -33.21
CA GLY A 101 15.42 -11.83 -33.05
C GLY A 101 14.49 -13.00 -32.68
N PHE A 102 13.20 -12.78 -32.38
CA PHE A 102 12.23 -13.86 -32.10
C PHE A 102 11.04 -13.86 -33.09
N ARG A 103 10.53 -15.04 -33.42
CA ARG A 103 9.21 -15.18 -34.07
C ARG A 103 8.14 -14.65 -33.11
N ARG A 104 7.07 -14.03 -33.61
CA ARG A 104 5.92 -13.50 -32.84
C ARG A 104 5.20 -14.63 -32.08
N ASN A 105 5.78 -15.13 -31.00
CA ASN A 105 5.13 -16.10 -30.12
C ASN A 105 4.89 -15.45 -28.75
N PRO A 106 3.63 -15.09 -28.41
CA PRO A 106 3.29 -14.48 -27.12
C PRO A 106 3.75 -15.32 -25.91
N GLN A 107 3.84 -16.64 -26.06
CA GLN A 107 4.29 -17.56 -25.01
C GLN A 107 5.73 -17.27 -24.52
N VAL A 108 6.60 -16.72 -25.38
CA VAL A 108 7.98 -16.37 -24.99
C VAL A 108 7.99 -15.12 -24.13
N VAL A 109 7.17 -14.12 -24.47
CA VAL A 109 7.04 -12.87 -23.71
C VAL A 109 6.39 -13.14 -22.36
N GLU A 110 5.32 -13.93 -22.35
CA GLU A 110 4.62 -14.37 -21.15
C GLU A 110 5.57 -15.05 -20.16
N LYS A 111 6.37 -16.02 -20.61
CA LYS A 111 7.33 -16.73 -19.76
C LYS A 111 8.38 -15.82 -19.12
N VAL A 112 8.73 -14.72 -19.78
CA VAL A 112 9.62 -13.70 -19.20
C VAL A 112 8.86 -12.90 -18.14
N MET A 113 7.63 -12.47 -18.43
CA MET A 113 6.79 -11.72 -17.50
C MET A 113 6.42 -12.52 -16.25
N GLU A 114 6.17 -13.83 -16.36
CA GLU A 114 5.90 -14.75 -15.25
C GLU A 114 7.03 -14.74 -14.20
N ARG A 115 8.27 -14.48 -14.62
CA ARG A 115 9.40 -14.40 -13.69
C ARG A 115 9.45 -13.07 -12.94
N TYR A 116 9.04 -11.97 -13.58
CA TYR A 116 9.23 -10.62 -13.04
C TYR A 116 7.99 -10.07 -12.33
N ILE A 117 6.80 -10.23 -12.89
CA ILE A 117 5.58 -9.62 -12.34
C ILE A 117 5.33 -10.08 -10.91
N PRO A 118 5.28 -11.39 -10.58
CA PRO A 118 5.00 -11.82 -9.20
C PRO A 118 6.03 -11.30 -8.18
N GLN A 119 7.31 -11.22 -8.57
CA GLN A 119 8.38 -10.73 -7.70
C GLN A 119 8.24 -9.23 -7.43
N VAL A 120 8.01 -8.44 -8.47
CA VAL A 120 7.82 -6.98 -8.36
C VAL A 120 6.54 -6.66 -7.60
N THR A 121 5.47 -7.45 -7.79
CA THR A 121 4.20 -7.27 -7.08
C THR A 121 4.34 -7.50 -5.58
N VAL A 122 4.99 -8.59 -5.16
CA VAL A 122 5.20 -8.87 -3.72
C VAL A 122 6.07 -7.80 -3.07
N ILE A 123 7.18 -7.44 -3.71
CA ILE A 123 8.11 -6.43 -3.19
C ILE A 123 7.42 -5.05 -3.16
N GLY A 124 6.72 -4.68 -4.23
CA GLY A 124 5.98 -3.43 -4.33
C GLY A 124 4.89 -3.31 -3.27
N GLY A 125 4.06 -4.35 -3.11
CA GLY A 125 3.02 -4.39 -2.07
C GLY A 125 3.58 -4.28 -0.65
N ALA A 126 4.67 -5.01 -0.37
CA ALA A 126 5.36 -4.94 0.92
C ALA A 126 5.96 -3.55 1.19
N LEU A 127 6.59 -2.93 0.19
CA LEU A 127 7.17 -1.59 0.31
C LEU A 127 6.10 -0.51 0.49
N VAL A 128 4.97 -0.60 -0.22
CA VAL A 128 3.84 0.31 -0.01
C VAL A 128 3.29 0.18 1.41
N GLY A 129 3.18 -1.05 1.92
CA GLY A 129 2.77 -1.28 3.30
C GLY A 129 3.74 -0.68 4.33
N LEU A 130 5.05 -0.86 4.12
CA LEU A 130 6.09 -0.21 4.92
C LEU A 130 5.96 1.32 4.90
N LEU A 131 5.83 1.91 3.70
CA LEU A 131 5.69 3.36 3.54
C LEU A 131 4.44 3.89 4.24
N ALA A 132 3.32 3.17 4.18
CA ALA A 132 2.10 3.55 4.86
C ALA A 132 2.27 3.66 6.38
N VAL A 133 2.94 2.68 7.00
CA VAL A 133 3.26 2.72 8.43
C VAL A 133 4.20 3.89 8.73
N MET A 134 5.28 4.06 7.96
CA MET A 134 6.23 5.17 8.15
C MET A 134 5.56 6.54 8.06
N ALA A 135 4.63 6.73 7.13
CA ALA A 135 3.87 7.97 7.00
C ALA A 135 2.96 8.21 8.21
N ASN A 136 2.33 7.16 8.76
CA ASN A 136 1.50 7.29 9.95
C ASN A 136 2.33 7.55 11.22
N LEU A 137 3.53 6.98 11.34
CA LEU A 137 4.44 7.19 12.48
C LEU A 137 4.94 8.63 12.60
N LEU A 138 5.25 9.27 11.48
CA LEU A 138 5.74 10.65 11.48
C LEU A 138 4.63 11.66 11.80
N GLY A 139 3.37 11.28 11.54
CA GLY A 139 2.23 12.19 11.56
C GLY A 139 2.26 13.16 10.38
N THR A 140 1.09 13.50 9.85
CA THR A 140 1.01 14.46 8.74
C THR A 140 0.53 15.84 9.17
N ILE A 141 0.80 16.83 8.33
CA ILE A 141 0.35 18.20 8.51
C ILE A 141 -1.13 18.30 8.10
N GLY A 142 -1.96 18.90 8.96
CA GLY A 142 -3.36 19.23 8.60
C GLY A 142 -4.40 18.14 8.91
N GLN A 143 -4.19 17.30 9.93
CA GLN A 143 -5.11 16.23 10.35
C GLN A 143 -5.38 15.14 9.27
N VAL A 144 -4.55 15.06 8.24
CA VAL A 144 -4.66 14.01 7.22
C VAL A 144 -3.99 12.73 7.74
N SER A 145 -4.46 11.55 7.33
CA SER A 145 -3.75 10.30 7.64
C SER A 145 -2.51 10.15 6.77
N GLY A 146 -1.44 9.53 7.30
CA GLY A 146 -0.21 9.25 6.54
C GLY A 146 -0.48 8.44 5.28
N THR A 147 -1.34 7.44 5.40
CA THR A 147 -1.81 6.63 4.27
C THR A 147 -2.56 7.46 3.22
N GLY A 148 -3.44 8.38 3.65
CA GLY A 148 -4.18 9.25 2.73
C GLY A 148 -3.27 10.19 1.93
N LEU A 149 -2.23 10.72 2.58
CA LEU A 149 -1.24 11.55 1.92
C LEU A 149 -0.45 10.76 0.85
N LEU A 150 -0.03 9.54 1.17
CA LEU A 150 0.68 8.68 0.20
C LEU A 150 -0.20 8.37 -1.02
N LEU A 151 -1.49 8.08 -0.81
CA LEU A 151 -2.43 7.84 -1.90
C LEU A 151 -2.58 9.10 -2.76
N ALA A 152 -2.74 10.27 -2.15
CA ALA A 152 -2.86 11.53 -2.88
C ALA A 152 -1.64 11.79 -3.76
N VAL A 153 -0.42 11.71 -3.20
CA VAL A 153 0.82 11.90 -3.97
C VAL A 153 0.94 10.87 -5.10
N SER A 154 0.63 9.60 -4.83
CA SER A 154 0.72 8.53 -5.82
C SER A 154 -0.25 8.73 -6.97
N ILE A 155 -1.50 9.08 -6.68
CA ILE A 155 -2.54 9.34 -7.69
C ILE A 155 -2.18 10.58 -8.51
N THR A 156 -1.79 11.67 -7.86
CA THR A 156 -1.38 12.90 -8.55
C THR A 156 -0.19 12.66 -9.47
N TYR A 157 0.82 11.90 -9.02
CA TYR A 157 1.97 11.56 -9.85
C TYR A 157 1.58 10.70 -11.05
N LYS A 158 0.73 9.69 -10.86
CA LYS A 158 0.23 8.84 -11.95
C LYS A 158 -0.54 9.66 -13.00
N LEU A 159 -1.42 10.57 -12.56
CA LEU A 159 -2.15 11.46 -13.47
C LEU A 159 -1.20 12.40 -14.22
N TYR A 160 -0.17 12.92 -13.55
CA TYR A 160 0.86 13.73 -14.21
C TYR A 160 1.59 12.95 -15.31
N GLU A 161 1.97 11.70 -15.05
CA GLU A 161 2.63 10.81 -16.01
C GLU A 161 1.74 10.53 -17.22
N GLU A 162 0.46 10.20 -16.98
CA GLU A 162 -0.52 9.93 -18.03
C GLU A 162 -0.72 11.13 -18.97
N ILE A 163 -0.86 12.34 -18.41
CA ILE A 163 -0.97 13.58 -19.18
C ILE A 163 0.31 13.86 -19.98
N ALA A 164 1.48 13.61 -19.39
CA ALA A 164 2.75 13.81 -20.07
C ALA A 164 2.93 12.84 -21.25
N GLU A 165 2.52 11.58 -21.08
CA GLU A 165 2.55 10.56 -22.15
C GLU A 165 1.62 10.94 -23.31
N GLU A 166 0.39 11.40 -23.02
CA GLU A 166 -0.54 11.88 -24.05
C GLU A 166 0.04 13.04 -24.87
N GLN A 167 0.64 14.04 -24.22
CA GLN A 167 1.26 15.17 -24.92
C GLN A 167 2.42 14.73 -25.82
N LEU A 168 3.23 13.77 -25.37
CA LEU A 168 4.33 13.22 -26.18
C LEU A 168 3.79 12.48 -27.41
N MET A 169 2.68 11.75 -27.28
CA MET A 169 2.02 11.07 -28.39
C MET A 169 1.40 12.05 -29.40
N GLU A 170 0.89 13.20 -28.95
CA GLU A 170 0.37 14.26 -29.83
C GLU A 170 1.46 15.00 -30.62
N MET A 171 2.61 15.25 -30.00
CA MET A 171 3.73 15.95 -30.65
C MET A 171 4.49 15.10 -31.67
N HIS A 172 4.46 13.77 -31.53
CA HIS A 172 5.15 12.84 -32.42
C HIS A 172 4.17 11.87 -33.11
N PRO A 173 3.52 12.28 -34.22
CA PRO A 173 2.48 11.47 -34.89
C PRO A 173 2.97 10.10 -35.40
N MET A 174 4.28 9.91 -35.56
CA MET A 174 4.88 8.62 -35.92
C MET A 174 4.78 7.58 -34.78
N MET A 175 4.72 8.01 -33.51
CA MET A 175 4.51 7.14 -32.34
C MET A 175 3.06 6.65 -32.27
N ARG A 176 2.10 7.47 -32.71
CA ARG A 176 0.67 7.13 -32.76
C ARG A 176 0.36 5.97 -33.72
N GLN A 177 1.13 5.79 -34.78
CA GLN A 177 0.96 4.66 -35.73
C GLN A 177 1.53 3.33 -35.23
N MET A 178 2.45 3.35 -34.24
CA MET A 178 2.95 2.12 -33.59
C MET A 178 2.07 1.70 -32.41
N PHE A 179 1.55 2.65 -31.62
CA PHE A 179 0.78 2.34 -30.41
C PHE A 179 -0.75 2.52 -30.53
N GLY A 180 -1.25 3.15 -31.60
CA GLY A 180 -2.66 3.53 -31.77
C GLY A 180 -3.47 2.67 -32.75
N ASN A 181 -2.97 1.50 -33.15
CA ASN A 181 -3.81 0.53 -33.85
C ASN A 181 -4.54 -0.33 -32.80
N GLU A 182 -5.68 0.19 -32.34
CA GLU A 182 -6.77 -0.62 -31.79
C GLU A 182 -7.22 -1.71 -32.78
#